data_AF-A0A1F4Q2J7-F1
#
_entry.id   AF-A0A1F4Q2J7-F1
#
_cell.length_a   1.000
_cell.length_b   1.000
_cell.length_c   1.000
_cell.angle_alpha   90.00
_cell.angle_beta   90.00
_cell.angle_gamma   90.00
#
_symmetry.space_group_name_H-M   'P 1'
#
loop_
_entity.id
_entity.type
_entity.pdbx_description
1 polymer ?
#
loop_
_entity_poly.entity_id
_entity_poly.type
_entity_poly.pdbx_seq_one_letter_code
_entity_poly.pdbx_strand_id
1 'polypeptide(L)' 'MPDVVKLSRRDPGVHLYYKHYDNIYGGKYLLAVVNSRRKSIATIFVTDKIKAGETLWAKK' A
#
# COMPACT_ATOMS: atom_id res chain seq x y z
N MET A 1 -0.18 -11.89 2.88
CA MET A 1 0.82 -11.07 2.17
C MET A 1 0.11 -9.99 1.37
N PRO A 2 0.74 -8.83 1.10
CA PRO A 2 0.19 -7.80 0.22
C PRO A 2 0.02 -8.32 -1.22
N ASP A 3 -0.83 -7.67 -2.01
CA ASP A 3 -1.01 -7.91 -3.46
C ASP A 3 -0.20 -6.93 -4.32
N VAL A 4 0.16 -5.77 -3.78
CA VAL A 4 1.15 -4.85 -4.36
C VAL A 4 1.91 -4.15 -3.24
N VAL A 5 3.21 -3.94 -3.41
CA VAL A 5 4.01 -3.03 -2.58
C VAL A 5 4.67 -2.00 -3.47
N LYS A 6 4.52 -0.71 -3.10
CA LYS A 6 5.09 0.41 -3.82
C LYS A 6 5.96 1.29 -2.94
N LEU A 7 6.97 1.91 -3.53
CA LEU A 7 7.72 2.99 -2.93
C LEU A 7 6.98 4.32 -3.14
N SER A 8 6.88 5.13 -2.10
CA SER A 8 6.28 6.46 -2.21
C SER A 8 7.12 7.36 -3.12
N ARG A 9 6.48 8.01 -4.10
CA ARG A 9 7.13 8.99 -4.98
C ARG A 9 7.66 10.22 -4.23
N ARG A 10 7.08 10.54 -3.06
CA ARG A 10 7.42 11.76 -2.30
C ARG A 10 8.48 11.52 -1.22
N ASP A 11 8.56 10.31 -0.71
CA ASP A 11 9.46 9.97 0.40
C ASP A 11 9.98 8.53 0.23
N PRO A 12 11.27 8.32 -0.09
CA PRO A 12 11.84 6.98 -0.25
C PRO A 12 11.91 6.18 1.06
N GLY A 13 11.62 6.80 2.21
CA GLY A 13 11.42 6.11 3.48
C GLY A 13 10.00 5.56 3.67
N VAL A 14 9.08 5.75 2.72
CA VAL A 14 7.68 5.35 2.86
C VAL A 14 7.31 4.27 1.86
N HIS A 15 6.77 3.17 2.38
CA HIS A 15 6.29 2.03 1.62
C HIS A 15 4.76 1.97 1.70
N LEU A 16 4.14 1.60 0.58
CA LEU A 16 2.70 1.51 0.40
C LEU A 16 2.32 0.05 0.17
N TYR A 17 1.70 -0.58 1.15
CA TYR A 17 1.29 -1.98 1.09
C TYR A 17 -0.20 -2.06 0.78
N TYR A 18 -0.52 -2.66 -0.36
CA TYR A 18 -1.89 -2.83 -0.82
C TYR A 18 -2.31 -4.28 -0.70
N LYS A 19 -3.55 -4.51 -0.27
CA LYS A 19 -4.23 -5.80 -0.39
C LYS A 19 -5.66 -5.59 -0.86
N HIS A 20 -6.06 -6.29 -1.92
CA HIS A 20 -7.43 -6.27 -2.42
C HIS A 20 -8.31 -7.19 -1.57
N TYR A 21 -9.54 -6.74 -1.33
CA TYR A 21 -10.56 -7.51 -0.66
C TYR A 21 -11.88 -7.35 -1.41
N ASP A 22 -12.40 -8.45 -1.94
CA ASP A 22 -13.66 -8.47 -2.70
C ASP A 22 -14.86 -8.10 -1.82
N ASN A 23 -14.78 -8.40 -0.52
CA ASN A 23 -15.85 -8.17 0.46
C ASN A 23 -15.81 -6.79 1.13
N ILE A 24 -14.78 -5.96 0.87
CA ILE A 24 -14.71 -4.60 1.42
C ILE A 24 -15.31 -3.63 0.41
N TYR A 25 -16.51 -3.13 0.69
CA TYR A 25 -17.24 -2.16 -0.13
C TYR A 25 -17.29 -2.51 -1.64
N GLY A 26 -17.50 -3.79 -1.96
CA GLY A 26 -17.63 -4.29 -3.33
C GLY A 26 -16.33 -4.38 -4.12
N GLY A 27 -15.19 -4.66 -3.46
CA GLY A 27 -13.88 -4.77 -4.10
C GLY A 27 -13.06 -3.49 -3.91
N LYS A 28 -12.32 -3.42 -2.80
CA LYS A 28 -11.43 -2.29 -2.51
C LYS A 28 -10.09 -2.74 -1.98
N TYR A 29 -9.12 -1.84 -2.04
CA TYR A 29 -7.82 -2.04 -1.44
C TYR A 29 -7.82 -1.54 0.00
N LEU A 30 -7.31 -2.35 0.91
CA LEU A 30 -6.76 -1.85 2.17
C LEU A 30 -5.30 -1.42 1.90
N LEU A 31 -5.01 -0.15 2.17
CA LEU A 31 -3.66 0.41 2.05
C LEU A 31 -3.09 0.67 3.45
N ALA A 32 -1.93 0.09 3.75
CA ALA A 32 -1.11 0.48 4.88
C ALA A 32 0.09 1.32 4.40
N VAL A 33 0.23 2.52 4.95
CA VAL A 33 1.36 3.42 4.71
C VAL A 33 2.37 3.23 5.83
N VAL A 34 3.56 2.74 5.51
CA VAL A 34 4.58 2.36 6.48
C VAL A 34 5.82 3.21 6.29
N ASN A 35 6.32 3.80 7.38
CA ASN A 35 7.61 4.48 7.40
C ASN A 35 8.70 3.47 7.76
N SER A 36 9.57 3.12 6.82
CA SER A 36 10.63 2.13 7.03
C SER A 36 11.71 2.62 7.98
N ARG A 37 11.99 3.92 8.00
CA ARG A 37 13.00 4.53 8.89
C ARG A 37 12.56 4.46 10.35
N ARG A 38 11.28 4.73 10.61
CA ARG A 38 10.68 4.72 11.95
C ARG A 38 10.13 3.35 12.35
N LYS A 39 10.11 2.38 11.43
CA LYS A 39 9.53 1.04 11.63
C LYS A 39 8.10 1.10 12.17
N SER A 40 7.30 2.02 11.64
CA SER A 40 5.94 2.27 12.13
C SER A 40 4.94 2.44 11.00
N ILE A 41 3.68 2.13 11.30
CA ILE A 41 2.56 2.40 10.40
C ILE A 41 2.13 3.84 10.63
N ALA A 42 2.19 4.65 9.58
CA ALA A 42 1.77 6.04 9.62
C ALA A 42 0.23 6.15 9.56
N THR A 43 -0.40 5.40 8.67
CA THR A 43 -1.86 5.35 8.52
C THR A 43 -2.31 4.11 7.76
N ILE A 44 -3.57 3.72 7.96
CA ILE A 44 -4.24 2.66 7.21
C ILE A 44 -5.60 3.19 6.76
N PHE A 45 -5.96 3.01 5.50
CA PHE A 45 -7.28 3.37 4.99
C PHE A 45 -7.68 2.52 3.78
N VAL A 46 -8.98 2.53 3.48
CA VAL A 46 -9.55 1.85 2.31
C VAL A 46 -9.53 2.79 1.11
N THR A 47 -9.16 2.28 -0.06
CA THR A 47 -9.11 3.05 -1.31
C THR A 47 -9.49 2.20 -2.51
N ASP A 48 -10.04 2.86 -3.53
CA ASP A 48 -10.29 2.35 -4.87
C ASP A 48 -9.03 2.35 -5.76
N LYS A 49 -7.96 3.06 -5.36
CA LYS A 49 -6.82 3.35 -6.23
C LYS A 49 -5.47 2.95 -5.65
N ILE A 50 -4.66 2.29 -6.48
CA ILE A 50 -3.23 2.10 -6.21
C ILE A 50 -2.50 3.40 -6.62
N LYS A 51 -1.71 3.97 -5.71
CA LYS A 51 -0.96 5.21 -5.99
C LYS A 51 0.17 4.96 -7.01
N ALA A 52 0.55 5.99 -7.74
CA ALA A 52 1.71 5.97 -8.63
C ALA A 52 3.02 5.91 -7.82
N GLY A 53 4.07 5.33 -8.40
CA GLY A 53 5.36 5.09 -7.77
C GLY A 53 5.99 3.80 -8.26
N GLU A 54 7.24 3.57 -7.87
CA GLU A 54 7.96 2.34 -8.18
C GLU A 54 7.29 1.14 -7.51
N THR A 55 7.10 0.06 -8.27
CA THR A 55 6.59 -1.21 -7.75
C THR A 55 7.75 -2.04 -7.24
N LEU A 56 7.80 -2.23 -5.92
CA LEU A 56 8.80 -3.07 -5.26
C LEU A 56 8.39 -4.54 -5.26
N TRP A 57 7.08 -4.79 -5.30
CA TRP A 57 6.51 -6.13 -5.30
C TRP A 57 5.14 -6.14 -5.97
N ALA A 58 4.85 -7.16 -6.75
CA ALA A 58 3.52 -7.46 -7.27
C ALA A 58 3.25 -8.97 -7.19
N LYS A 59 2.01 -9.34 -6.85
CA LYS A 59 1.62 -10.74 -6.76
C LYS A 59 1.58 -11.30 -8.17
N LYS A 60 2.17 -12.47 -8.36
CA LYS A 60 1.97 -13.25 -9.58
C LYS A 60 0.59 -13.89 -9.56
#